data_AF-A0A1H2U935-F1
#
_entry.id   AF-A0A1H2U935-F1
#
_cell.length_a   1.000
_cell.length_b   1.000
_cell.length_c   1.000
_cell.angle_alpha   90.00
_cell.angle_beta   90.00
_cell.angle_gamma   90.00
#
_symmetry.space_group_name_H-M   'P 1'
#
loop_
_entity.id
_entity.type
_entity.pdbx_description
1 polymer ?
#
loop_
_entity_poly.entity_id
_entity_poly.type
_entity_poly.pdbx_seq_one_letter_code
_entity_poly.pdbx_strand_id
1 'polypeptide(L)'
;MDTKAMYKLSYGLFVCTTVSHGKSNGCITNTAIQVASEPNQISIAINKANLTHDMVLASGKCNVSVLSTEASFDIFQHFGFQSGRDVDKFGTFDKNS
;
A
#
# COMPACT_ATOMS: atom_id res chain seq x y z
N MET A 1 -15.68 -19.93 15.04
CA MET A 1 -14.26 -19.59 14.79
C MET A 1 -13.85 -18.55 15.82
N ASP A 2 -12.78 -18.78 16.59
CA ASP A 2 -12.24 -17.74 17.47
C ASP A 2 -11.43 -16.73 16.63
N THR A 3 -11.93 -15.50 16.54
CA THR A 3 -11.29 -14.46 15.74
C THR A 3 -9.98 -13.97 16.36
N LYS A 4 -9.74 -14.22 17.66
CA LYS A 4 -8.52 -13.80 18.35
C LYS A 4 -7.27 -14.48 17.81
N ALA A 5 -7.41 -15.66 17.21
CA ALA A 5 -6.31 -16.37 16.57
C ALA A 5 -5.65 -15.54 15.44
N MET A 6 -6.43 -14.73 14.72
CA MET A 6 -5.91 -13.92 13.60
C MET A 6 -4.94 -12.82 14.06
N TYR A 7 -5.10 -12.31 15.29
CA TYR A 7 -4.22 -11.29 15.86
C TYR A 7 -2.82 -11.83 16.25
N LYS A 8 -2.61 -13.14 16.20
CA LYS A 8 -1.31 -13.76 16.45
C LYS A 8 -0.41 -13.78 15.21
N LEU A 9 -0.95 -13.50 14.02
CA LEU A 9 -0.19 -13.41 12.79
C LEU A 9 0.66 -12.14 12.79
N SER A 10 1.95 -12.29 12.49
CA SER A 10 2.89 -11.18 12.38
C SER A 10 2.83 -10.55 11.00
N TYR A 11 2.91 -9.21 10.96
CA TYR A 11 2.92 -8.45 9.72
C TYR A 11 3.93 -7.31 9.84
N GLY A 12 4.55 -6.96 8.72
CA GLY A 12 5.12 -5.63 8.55
C GLY A 12 4.04 -4.60 8.25
N LEU A 13 4.46 -3.38 7.95
CA LEU A 13 3.57 -2.35 7.43
C LEU A 13 4.20 -1.67 6.22
N PHE A 14 3.38 -1.44 5.20
CA PHE A 14 3.84 -1.03 3.89
C PHE A 14 2.91 0.02 3.28
N VAL A 15 3.47 0.87 2.43
CA VAL A 15 2.68 1.65 1.46
C VAL A 15 2.79 0.95 0.12
N CYS A 16 1.67 0.49 -0.42
CA CYS A 16 1.59 0.00 -1.79
C CYS A 16 1.18 1.16 -2.70
N THR A 17 2.03 1.51 -3.66
CA THR A 17 1.79 2.59 -4.63
C THR A 17 1.72 2.06 -6.05
N THR A 18 1.06 2.82 -6.92
CA THR A 18 0.95 2.52 -8.35
C THR A 18 0.73 3.82 -9.13
N VAL A 19 1.05 3.78 -10.42
CA VAL A 19 0.77 4.86 -11.37
C VAL A 19 -0.09 4.29 -12.49
N SER A 20 -1.24 4.89 -12.73
CA SER A 20 -2.13 4.53 -13.83
C SER A 20 -2.68 5.78 -14.49
N HIS A 21 -2.65 5.83 -15.83
CA HIS A 21 -3.10 6.98 -16.63
C HIS A 21 -2.52 8.33 -16.17
N GLY A 22 -1.24 8.35 -15.75
CA GLY A 22 -0.56 9.57 -15.29
C GLY A 22 -0.89 10.00 -13.85
N LYS A 23 -1.78 9.29 -13.15
CA LYS A 23 -2.11 9.54 -11.75
C LYS A 23 -1.34 8.58 -10.84
N SER A 24 -0.68 9.12 -9.83
CA SER A 24 -0.07 8.35 -8.73
C SER A 24 -1.08 8.14 -7.61
N ASN A 25 -1.09 6.95 -7.01
CA ASN A 25 -1.92 6.67 -5.84
C ASN A 25 -1.29 5.58 -4.98
N GLY A 26 -1.77 5.44 -3.74
CA GLY A 26 -1.33 4.37 -2.85
C GLY A 26 -2.25 4.14 -1.67
N CYS A 27 -2.05 3.01 -1.01
CA CYS A 27 -2.70 2.69 0.26
C CYS A 27 -1.77 1.94 1.22
N ILE A 28 -2.08 2.01 2.50
CA ILE A 28 -1.45 1.15 3.50
C ILE A 28 -1.88 -0.31 3.29
N THR A 29 -0.93 -1.23 3.38
CA THR A 29 -1.19 -2.67 3.53
C THR A 29 -0.22 -3.26 4.54
N ASN A 30 -0.70 -4.21 5.35
CA ASN A 30 0.14 -5.04 6.20
C ASN A 30 0.44 -6.40 5.53
N THR A 31 -0.26 -6.73 4.45
CA THR A 31 -0.23 -8.05 3.82
C THR A 31 0.65 -7.97 2.58
N ALA A 32 1.96 -7.94 2.80
CA ALA A 32 2.98 -8.10 1.77
C ALA A 32 4.02 -9.11 2.26
N ILE A 33 4.34 -10.12 1.43
CA ILE A 33 5.24 -11.21 1.81
C ILE A 33 6.01 -11.72 0.59
N GLN A 34 7.28 -12.05 0.77
CA GLN A 34 8.04 -12.78 -0.25
C GLN A 34 7.52 -14.22 -0.35
N VAL A 35 7.21 -14.67 -1.56
CA VAL A 35 6.65 -16.01 -1.82
C VAL A 35 7.61 -16.93 -2.56
N ALA A 36 8.63 -16.38 -3.23
CA ALA A 36 9.71 -17.15 -3.86
C ALA A 36 11.00 -16.32 -3.93
N SER A 37 12.15 -16.99 -3.92
CA SER A 37 13.47 -16.35 -4.07
C SER A 37 14.00 -16.40 -5.51
N GLU A 38 13.66 -17.43 -6.28
CA GLU A 38 14.11 -17.62 -7.67
C GLU A 38 12.96 -18.11 -8.58
N PRO A 39 12.38 -17.25 -9.43
CA PRO A 39 12.59 -15.79 -9.45
C PRO A 39 12.08 -15.14 -8.16
N ASN A 40 12.64 -13.99 -7.79
CA ASN A 40 12.20 -13.25 -6.60
C ASN A 40 10.76 -12.75 -6.80
N GLN A 41 9.84 -13.19 -5.95
CA GLN A 41 8.41 -12.89 -6.06
C GLN A 41 7.84 -12.45 -4.71
N ILE A 42 6.95 -11.47 -4.77
CA ILE A 42 6.18 -11.01 -3.62
C ILE A 42 4.69 -11.18 -3.91
N SER A 43 3.92 -11.48 -2.86
CA SER A 43 2.47 -11.38 -2.86
C SER A 43 2.05 -10.18 -2.04
N ILE A 44 1.05 -9.44 -2.55
CA ILE A 44 0.39 -8.37 -1.83
C ILE A 44 -1.12 -8.58 -1.85
N ALA A 45 -1.79 -8.27 -0.75
CA ALA A 45 -3.25 -8.20 -0.71
C ALA A 45 -3.70 -6.74 -0.59
N ILE A 46 -4.61 -6.35 -1.48
CA ILE A 46 -5.22 -5.02 -1.51
C ILE A 46 -6.74 -5.20 -1.51
N ASN A 47 -7.43 -4.45 -0.65
CA ASN A 47 -8.89 -4.46 -0.62
C ASN A 47 -9.46 -3.93 -1.95
N LYS A 48 -10.43 -4.65 -2.53
CA LYS A 48 -11.10 -4.28 -3.80
C LYS A 48 -11.81 -2.92 -3.77
N ALA A 49 -12.18 -2.44 -2.59
CA ALA A 49 -12.76 -1.10 -2.43
C ALA A 49 -11.73 0.03 -2.65
N ASN A 50 -10.44 -0.26 -2.52
CA ASN A 50 -9.39 0.76 -2.63
C ASN A 50 -9.16 1.14 -4.10
N LEU A 51 -9.00 2.43 -4.40
CA LEU A 51 -8.62 2.86 -5.75
C LEU A 51 -7.28 2.25 -6.19
N THR A 52 -6.37 2.05 -5.24
CA THR A 52 -5.08 1.39 -5.49
C THR A 52 -5.26 0.01 -6.12
N HIS A 53 -6.26 -0.77 -5.70
CA HIS A 53 -6.55 -2.08 -6.30
C HIS A 53 -6.86 -1.95 -7.79
N ASP A 54 -7.82 -1.09 -8.13
CA ASP A 54 -8.25 -0.90 -9.52
C ASP A 54 -7.10 -0.39 -10.40
N MET A 55 -6.29 0.53 -9.86
CA MET A 55 -5.11 1.06 -10.55
C MET A 55 -3.99 0.03 -10.73
N VAL A 56 -3.75 -0.84 -9.74
CA VAL A 56 -2.78 -1.95 -9.87
C VAL A 56 -3.24 -2.94 -10.92
N LEU A 57 -4.53 -3.30 -10.94
CA LEU A 57 -5.09 -4.17 -11.98
C LEU A 57 -4.97 -3.56 -13.38
N ALA A 58 -5.25 -2.27 -13.52
CA ALA A 58 -5.17 -1.58 -14.81
C ALA A 58 -3.72 -1.41 -15.31
N SER A 59 -2.78 -1.11 -14.41
CA SER A 59 -1.38 -0.84 -14.76
C SER A 59 -0.51 -2.10 -14.85
N GLY A 60 -0.90 -3.18 -14.17
CA GLY A 60 -0.07 -4.36 -13.94
C GLY A 60 1.19 -4.07 -13.12
N LYS A 61 1.27 -2.91 -12.47
CA LYS A 61 2.47 -2.41 -11.78
C LYS A 61 2.15 -1.91 -10.38
N CYS A 62 3.00 -2.25 -9.43
CA CYS A 62 2.98 -1.70 -8.09
C CYS A 62 4.39 -1.54 -7.53
N ASN A 63 4.54 -0.67 -6.55
CA ASN A 63 5.72 -0.56 -5.70
C ASN A 63 5.30 -0.77 -4.24
N VAL A 64 6.16 -1.42 -3.46
CA VAL A 64 5.94 -1.67 -2.04
C VAL A 64 7.05 -0.98 -1.25
N SER A 65 6.68 0.03 -0.46
CA SER A 65 7.61 0.74 0.43
C SER A 65 7.43 0.23 1.86
N VAL A 66 8.48 -0.32 2.46
CA VAL A 66 8.49 -0.76 3.87
C VAL A 66 8.50 0.47 4.78
N LEU A 67 7.58 0.56 5.73
CA LEU A 67 7.54 1.66 6.67
C LEU A 67 8.52 1.44 7.82
N SER A 68 9.28 2.49 8.14
CA SER A 68 10.13 2.54 9.33
C SER A 68 9.27 2.49 10.60
N THR A 69 9.82 1.94 11.68
CA THR A 69 9.25 2.04 13.02
C THR A 69 9.21 3.48 13.55
N GLU A 70 9.96 4.38 12.93
CA GLU A 70 9.99 5.82 13.23
C GLU A 70 9.03 6.64 12.34
N ALA A 71 8.29 6.00 11.42
CA ALA A 71 7.37 6.68 10.53
C ALA A 71 6.28 7.44 11.31
N SER A 72 6.04 8.71 10.94
CA SER A 72 5.02 9.54 11.59
C SER A 72 3.61 9.05 11.28
N PHE A 73 2.68 9.30 12.22
CA PHE A 73 1.27 8.91 12.07
C PHE A 73 0.60 9.53 10.83
N ASP A 74 1.07 10.69 10.38
CA ASP A 74 0.53 11.40 9.22
C ASP A 74 0.59 10.56 7.94
N ILE A 75 1.64 9.74 7.76
CA ILE A 75 1.76 8.82 6.62
C ILE A 75 0.59 7.81 6.62
N PHE A 76 0.20 7.33 7.80
CA PHE A 76 -0.88 6.37 7.98
C PHE A 76 -2.23 7.03 7.70
N GLN A 77 -2.44 8.25 8.18
CA GLN A 77 -3.68 8.98 7.91
C GLN A 77 -3.83 9.27 6.42
N HIS A 78 -2.76 9.76 5.79
CA HIS A 78 -2.74 10.15 4.38
C HIS A 78 -2.97 8.95 3.44
N PHE A 79 -2.26 7.84 3.66
CA PHE A 79 -2.39 6.66 2.79
C PHE A 79 -3.46 5.67 3.24
N GLY A 80 -3.82 5.63 4.51
CA GLY A 80 -4.70 4.61 5.10
C GLY A 80 -6.13 5.06 5.36
N PHE A 81 -6.39 6.34 5.65
CA PHE A 81 -7.73 6.82 6.06
C PHE A 81 -8.45 7.65 4.99
N GLN A 82 -7.83 7.82 3.82
CA GLN A 82 -8.39 8.57 2.71
C GLN A 82 -8.39 7.73 1.43
N SER A 83 -9.36 7.97 0.56
CA SER A 83 -9.44 7.35 -0.76
C SER A 83 -8.77 8.26 -1.79
N GLY A 84 -7.94 7.67 -2.66
CA GLY A 84 -7.35 8.40 -3.80
C GLY A 84 -8.39 8.85 -4.84
N ARG A 85 -9.66 8.45 -4.70
CA ARG A 85 -10.77 8.97 -5.52
C ARG A 85 -11.14 10.39 -5.12
N ASP A 86 -11.04 10.69 -3.84
CA ASP A 86 -11.49 11.95 -3.25
C ASP A 86 -10.33 12.92 -3.00
N VAL A 87 -9.14 12.39 -2.75
CA VAL A 87 -7.93 13.17 -2.44
C VAL A 87 -6.82 12.83 -3.42
N ASP A 88 -6.13 13.85 -3.94
CA ASP A 88 -4.86 13.65 -4.61
C ASP A 88 -3.75 13.43 -3.57
N LYS A 89 -3.43 12.16 -3.32
CA LYS A 89 -2.43 11.77 -2.34
C LYS A 89 -1.00 12.17 -2.72
N PHE A 90 -0.74 12.57 -3.96
CA PHE A 90 0.60 12.91 -4.43
C PHE A 90 0.73 14.34 -4.95
N GLY A 91 -0.38 15.08 -5.04
CA GLY A 91 -0.44 16.44 -5.61
C GLY A 91 0.31 17.52 -4.82
N THR A 92 0.70 17.26 -3.57
CA THR A 92 1.41 18.22 -2.69
C THR A 92 2.82 17.80 -2.29
N PHE A 93 3.41 16.77 -2.91
CA PHE A 93 4.81 16.44 -2.66
C PHE A 93 5.73 17.40 -3.43
N ASP A 94 6.10 18.52 -2.78
CA ASP A 94 7.21 19.34 -3.24
C ASP A 94 8.49 18.49 -3.26
N LYS A 95 9.11 18.34 -4.43
CA LYS A 95 10.33 17.55 -4.67
C LYS A 95 11.62 18.20 -4.12
N ASN A 96 11.51 19.18 -3.21
CA ASN A 96 12.61 20.03 -2.77
C ASN A 96 12.85 19.99 -1.24
N SER A 97 12.72 18.82 -0.62
CA SER A 97 13.22 18.60 0.76
C SER A 97 14.26 17.50 0.78
#